data_AF-X0PHE8-F1
#
_entry.id   AF-X0PHE8-F1
#
_cell.length_a   1.000
_cell.length_b   1.000
_cell.length_c   1.000
_cell.angle_alpha   90.00
_cell.angle_beta   90.00
_cell.angle_gamma   90.00
#
_symmetry.space_group_name_H-M   'P 1'
#
loop_
_entity.id
_entity.type
_entity.pdbx_description
1 polymer ?
#
loop_
_entity_poly.entity_id
_entity_poly.type
_entity_poly.pdbx_seq_one_letter_code
_entity_poly.pdbx_strand_id
1 'polypeptide(L)'
;MSDILAQIKQAATKEPKTPEQQFLKLSEEVGEAAQAFLSAQAISGNGYKGKQIADVQEELVDVLLVTLAILYKLDTTDEQVQALLKRKVTKWLAKQGH
;
A
#
# COMPACT_ATOMS: atom_id res chain seq x y z
N MET A 1 1.91 4.46 -16.27
CA MET A 1 2.16 4.88 -14.87
C MET A 1 1.59 6.26 -14.56
N SER A 2 1.52 7.20 -15.53
CA SER A 2 0.87 8.50 -15.36
C SER A 2 -0.66 8.42 -15.16
N ASP A 3 -1.33 7.50 -15.86
CA ASP A 3 -2.80 7.39 -15.81
C ASP A 3 -3.31 6.84 -14.47
N ILE A 4 -2.72 5.74 -13.97
CA ILE A 4 -3.17 5.13 -12.71
C ILE A 4 -2.92 6.02 -11.48
N LEU A 5 -1.80 6.76 -11.45
CA LEU A 5 -1.53 7.72 -10.36
C LEU A 5 -2.52 8.88 -10.38
N ALA A 6 -2.91 9.36 -11.56
CA ALA A 6 -3.95 10.38 -11.70
C ALA A 6 -5.31 9.87 -11.21
N GLN A 7 -5.67 8.61 -11.51
CA GLN A 7 -6.89 7.98 -11.01
C GLN A 7 -6.86 7.80 -9.49
N ILE A 8 -5.74 7.36 -8.91
CA ILE A 8 -5.57 7.24 -7.45
C ILE A 8 -5.68 8.62 -6.78
N LYS A 9 -5.05 9.66 -7.35
CA LYS A 9 -5.17 11.04 -6.86
C LYS A 9 -6.61 11.53 -6.92
N GLN A 10 -7.33 11.21 -8.00
CA GLN A 10 -8.75 11.55 -8.11
C GLN A 10 -9.60 10.81 -7.07
N ALA A 11 -9.31 9.53 -6.79
CA ALA A 11 -9.97 8.78 -5.74
C ALA A 11 -9.65 9.36 -4.35
N ALA A 12 -8.39 9.67 -4.08
CA ALA A 12 -7.92 10.23 -2.81
C ALA A 12 -8.52 11.60 -2.48
N THR A 13 -8.72 12.45 -3.50
CA THR A 13 -9.37 13.76 -3.33
C THR A 13 -10.87 13.65 -3.08
N LYS A 14 -11.53 12.59 -3.54
CA LYS A 14 -12.95 12.30 -3.28
C LYS A 14 -13.17 11.50 -1.99
N GLU A 15 -12.14 10.92 -1.41
CA GLU A 15 -12.23 10.12 -0.20
C GLU A 15 -12.62 10.99 1.01
N PRO A 16 -13.77 10.74 1.65
CA PRO A 16 -14.22 11.52 2.81
C PRO A 16 -13.38 11.30 4.08
N LYS A 17 -12.63 10.21 4.21
CA LYS A 17 -11.80 9.93 5.39
C LYS A 17 -10.76 11.02 5.63
N THR A 18 -10.54 11.40 6.89
CA THR A 18 -9.44 12.27 7.27
C THR A 18 -8.08 11.56 7.11
N PRO A 19 -6.94 12.28 7.11
CA PRO A 19 -5.62 11.65 7.13
C PRO A 19 -5.46 10.63 8.27
N GLU A 20 -5.93 10.94 9.48
CA GLU A 20 -5.86 10.04 10.64
C GLU A 20 -6.66 8.76 10.41
N GLN A 21 -7.88 8.89 9.86
CA GLN A 21 -8.71 7.72 9.51
C GLN A 21 -8.08 6.89 8.40
N GLN A 22 -7.40 7.51 7.44
CA GLN A 22 -6.64 6.80 6.42
C GLN A 22 -5.41 6.07 6.99
N PHE A 23 -4.72 6.62 8.00
CA PHE A 23 -3.66 5.90 8.70
C PHE A 23 -4.18 4.66 9.46
N LEU A 24 -5.39 4.74 10.02
CA LEU A 24 -6.05 3.56 10.59
C LEU A 24 -6.41 2.54 9.51
N LYS A 25 -6.94 2.99 8.36
CA LYS A 25 -7.22 2.12 7.21
C LYS A 25 -5.94 1.45 6.70
N LEU A 26 -4.82 2.18 6.61
CA LEU A 26 -3.52 1.61 6.25
C LEU A 26 -3.11 0.48 7.21
N SER A 27 -3.37 0.65 8.51
CA SER A 27 -3.07 -0.39 9.50
C SER A 27 -3.97 -1.62 9.33
N GLU A 28 -5.24 -1.42 8.94
CA GLU A 28 -6.16 -2.49 8.57
C GLU A 28 -5.65 -3.27 7.35
N GLU A 29 -5.30 -2.60 6.24
CA GLU A 29 -4.80 -3.27 5.01
C GLU A 29 -3.53 -4.09 5.26
N VAL A 30 -2.62 -3.58 6.08
CA VAL A 30 -1.41 -4.32 6.47
C VAL A 30 -1.78 -5.58 7.28
N GLY A 31 -2.80 -5.50 8.13
CA GLY A 31 -3.34 -6.63 8.87
C GLY A 31 -4.00 -7.66 7.97
N GLU A 32 -4.77 -7.22 6.98
CA GLU A 32 -5.42 -8.08 5.98
C GLU A 32 -4.37 -8.81 5.13
N ALA A 33 -3.34 -8.12 4.66
CA ALA A 33 -2.21 -8.72 3.94
C ALA A 33 -1.48 -9.78 4.78
N ALA A 34 -1.24 -9.48 6.07
CA ALA A 34 -0.62 -10.44 6.98
C ALA A 34 -1.49 -11.68 7.21
N GLN A 35 -2.80 -11.49 7.42
CA GLN A 35 -3.75 -12.58 7.57
C GLN A 35 -3.84 -13.44 6.31
N ALA A 36 -3.94 -12.83 5.14
CA ALA A 36 -3.98 -13.52 3.86
C ALA A 36 -2.72 -14.37 3.69
N PHE A 37 -1.54 -13.84 4.03
CA PHE A 37 -0.28 -14.57 3.92
C PHE A 37 -0.21 -15.75 4.88
N LEU A 38 -0.60 -15.56 6.15
CA LEU A 38 -0.65 -16.65 7.14
C LEU A 38 -1.64 -17.76 6.74
N SER A 39 -2.78 -17.38 6.17
CA SER A 39 -3.78 -18.33 5.70
C SER A 39 -3.32 -19.07 4.45
N ALA A 40 -2.69 -18.39 3.48
CA ALA A 40 -2.12 -19.00 2.28
C ALA A 40 -0.97 -19.99 2.57
N GLN A 41 -0.26 -19.80 3.68
CA GLN A 41 0.76 -20.73 4.18
C GLN A 41 0.19 -21.84 5.07
N ALA A 42 -1.13 -21.91 5.23
CA ALA A 42 -1.82 -22.86 6.10
C ALA A 42 -1.29 -22.87 7.56
N ILE A 43 -0.85 -21.71 8.06
CA ILE A 43 -0.33 -21.59 9.43
C ILE A 43 -1.44 -21.91 10.43
N SER A 44 -1.07 -22.58 11.54
CA SER A 44 -1.99 -22.91 12.63
C SER A 44 -2.78 -21.67 13.09
N GLY A 45 -4.09 -21.83 13.25
CA GLY A 45 -5.01 -20.73 13.60
C GLY A 45 -5.42 -19.82 12.43
N ASN A 46 -4.89 -20.01 11.21
CA ASN A 46 -5.23 -19.18 10.03
C ASN A 46 -5.60 -19.98 8.78
N GLY A 47 -5.17 -21.25 8.66
CA GLY A 47 -5.46 -22.07 7.48
C GLY A 47 -6.95 -22.24 7.15
N TYR A 48 -7.83 -22.21 8.16
CA TYR A 48 -9.28 -22.35 7.96
C TYR A 48 -9.92 -21.24 7.10
N LYS A 49 -9.25 -20.09 6.97
CA LYS A 49 -9.73 -18.94 6.20
C LYS A 49 -9.57 -19.12 4.68
N GLY A 50 -8.83 -20.14 4.23
CA GLY A 50 -8.78 -20.57 2.83
C GLY A 50 -8.26 -19.53 1.82
N LYS A 51 -7.48 -18.53 2.26
CA LYS A 51 -6.91 -17.51 1.38
C LYS A 51 -5.76 -18.09 0.55
N GLN A 52 -5.52 -17.50 -0.61
CA GLN A 52 -4.48 -17.88 -1.56
C GLN A 52 -3.46 -16.74 -1.74
N ILE A 53 -2.37 -17.02 -2.43
CA ILE A 53 -1.36 -16.00 -2.75
C ILE A 53 -1.94 -14.83 -3.56
N ALA A 54 -2.98 -15.08 -4.37
CA ALA A 54 -3.70 -14.03 -5.09
C ALA A 54 -4.35 -13.02 -4.12
N ASP A 55 -4.95 -13.50 -3.02
CA ASP A 55 -5.47 -12.59 -1.99
C ASP A 55 -4.35 -11.74 -1.39
N VAL A 56 -3.20 -12.34 -1.06
CA VAL A 56 -2.04 -11.59 -0.51
C VAL A 56 -1.63 -10.45 -1.45
N GLN A 57 -1.63 -10.71 -2.76
CA GLN A 57 -1.27 -9.71 -3.76
C GLN A 57 -2.29 -8.56 -3.79
N GLU A 58 -3.58 -8.87 -3.67
CA GLU A 58 -4.66 -7.88 -3.60
C GLU A 58 -4.51 -6.98 -2.37
N GLU A 59 -4.38 -7.56 -1.18
CA GLU A 59 -4.23 -6.78 0.06
C GLU A 59 -2.94 -5.91 0.05
N LEU A 60 -1.86 -6.40 -0.57
CA LEU A 60 -0.65 -5.58 -0.76
C LEU A 60 -0.85 -4.41 -1.73
N VAL A 61 -1.74 -4.56 -2.72
CA VAL A 61 -2.13 -3.45 -3.60
C VAL A 61 -2.98 -2.44 -2.83
N ASP A 62 -3.85 -2.89 -1.92
CA ASP A 62 -4.62 -1.98 -1.06
C ASP A 62 -3.71 -1.16 -0.13
N VAL A 63 -2.67 -1.78 0.44
CA VAL A 63 -1.62 -1.05 1.17
C VAL A 63 -0.99 0.04 0.31
N LEU A 64 -0.65 -0.25 -0.95
CA LEU A 64 -0.08 0.75 -1.87
C LEU A 64 -1.07 1.89 -2.17
N LEU A 65 -2.34 1.54 -2.42
CA LEU A 65 -3.40 2.49 -2.75
C LEU A 65 -3.66 3.46 -1.60
N VAL A 66 -3.85 2.94 -0.39
CA VAL A 66 -4.08 3.75 0.82
C VAL A 66 -2.85 4.61 1.13
N THR A 67 -1.64 4.06 0.99
CA THR A 67 -0.39 4.83 1.18
C THR A 67 -0.31 6.02 0.22
N LEU A 68 -0.61 5.81 -1.07
CA LEU A 68 -0.62 6.90 -2.06
C LEU A 68 -1.74 7.90 -1.77
N ALA A 69 -2.92 7.44 -1.36
CA ALA A 69 -4.03 8.32 -0.99
C ALA A 69 -3.68 9.23 0.19
N ILE A 70 -2.95 8.71 1.20
CA ILE A 70 -2.42 9.50 2.31
C ILE A 70 -1.44 10.56 1.81
N LEU A 71 -0.49 10.20 0.94
CA LEU A 71 0.47 11.17 0.38
C LEU A 71 -0.24 12.34 -0.30
N TYR A 72 -1.27 12.06 -1.10
CA TYR A 72 -2.05 13.10 -1.78
C TYR A 72 -2.90 13.94 -0.81
N LYS A 73 -3.42 13.35 0.28
CA LYS A 73 -4.10 14.10 1.35
C LYS A 73 -3.15 14.97 2.18
N LEU A 74 -1.86 14.67 2.16
CA LEU A 74 -0.80 15.48 2.75
C LEU A 74 -0.19 16.48 1.74
N ASP A 75 -0.96 16.84 0.70
CA ASP A 75 -0.59 17.79 -0.34
C ASP A 75 0.70 17.43 -1.11
N THR A 76 1.05 16.13 -1.17
CA THR A 76 2.21 15.68 -1.94
C THR A 76 1.86 15.69 -3.43
N THR A 77 2.62 16.45 -4.22
CA THR A 77 2.52 16.50 -5.68
C THR A 77 3.05 15.24 -6.35
N ASP A 78 2.66 15.00 -7.60
CA ASP A 78 3.12 13.84 -8.37
C ASP A 78 4.64 13.87 -8.56
N GLU A 79 5.21 15.06 -8.78
CA GLU A 79 6.64 15.31 -8.88
C GLU A 79 7.36 14.97 -7.57
N GLN A 80 6.79 15.33 -6.43
CA GLN A 80 7.33 14.99 -5.12
C GLN A 80 7.27 13.48 -4.86
N VAL A 81 6.15 12.80 -5.16
CA VAL A 81 6.05 11.33 -5.06
C VAL A 81 7.14 10.66 -5.89
N GLN A 82 7.27 11.05 -7.16
CA GLN A 82 8.30 10.53 -8.07
C GLN A 82 9.72 10.76 -7.52
N ALA A 83 10.02 11.97 -7.04
CA ALA A 83 11.32 12.31 -6.48
C ALA A 83 11.64 11.49 -5.22
N LEU A 84 10.66 11.33 -4.32
CA LEU A 84 10.78 10.54 -3.09
C LEU A 84 11.04 9.06 -3.41
N LEU A 85 10.26 8.48 -4.32
CA LEU A 85 10.43 7.09 -4.77
C LEU A 85 11.80 6.89 -5.40
N LYS A 86 12.19 7.73 -6.37
CA LYS A 86 13.49 7.64 -7.04
C LYS A 86 14.65 7.72 -6.05
N ARG A 87 14.58 8.64 -5.08
CA ARG A 87 15.59 8.78 -4.02
C ARG A 87 15.68 7.52 -3.16
N LYS A 88 14.55 6.95 -2.74
CA LYS A 88 14.50 5.74 -1.90
C LYS A 88 14.99 4.50 -2.64
N VAL A 89 14.58 4.31 -3.90
CA VAL A 89 15.05 3.22 -4.76
C VAL A 89 16.56 3.32 -4.98
N THR A 90 17.06 4.52 -5.34
CA THR A 90 18.51 4.73 -5.51
C THR A 90 19.29 4.37 -4.24
N LYS A 91 18.81 4.82 -3.06
CA LYS A 91 19.42 4.48 -1.76
C LYS A 91 19.34 2.99 -1.46
N TRP A 92 18.26 2.31 -1.85
CA TRP A 92 18.09 0.88 -1.62
C TRP A 92 19.05 0.07 -2.50
N LEU A 93 19.11 0.36 -3.80
CA LEU A 93 20.02 -0.28 -4.74
C LEU A 93 21.48 -0.08 -4.35
N ALA A 94 21.86 1.13 -3.92
CA ALA A 94 23.21 1.42 -3.44
C ALA A 94 23.61 0.65 -2.16
N LYS A 95 22.64 0.06 -1.46
CA LYS A 95 22.84 -0.74 -0.23
C LYS A 95 22.55 -2.23 -0.42
N GLN A 96 22.06 -2.65 -1.58
CA GLN A 96 21.88 -4.06 -1.92
C GLN A 96 23.22 -4.58 -2.45
N GLY A 97 23.87 -5.47 -1.71
CA GLY A 97 25.15 -6.08 -2.11
C GLY A 97 26.37 -5.73 -1.25
N HIS A 98 26.17 -5.24 -0.02
CA HIS A 98 27.19 -5.20 1.03
C HIS A 98 26.76 -6.07 2.20
#